data_AF-H0G477-F1
#
_entry.id   AF-H0G477-F1
#
_cell.length_a   1.000
_cell.length_b   1.000
_cell.length_c   1.000
_cell.angle_alpha   90.00
_cell.angle_beta   90.00
_cell.angle_gamma   90.00
#
_symmetry.space_group_name_H-M   'P 1'
#
loop_
_entity.id
_entity.type
_entity.pdbx_description
1 polymer ?
#
loop_
_entity_poly.entity_id
_entity_poly.type
_entity_poly.pdbx_seq_one_letter_code
_entity_poly.pdbx_strand_id
1 'polypeptide(L)'
;MKFDARAALRRCGSTVLALIMGVSLVSAEAAANDAPPAKELFGAKDLPMQAAPASFGFYSKGCLAGGVAIPTDGPTWQAMRLSRNRRWGHPAMIALIERFSHDAVEKIGWPGLLLGDISQPRGGPMLSGHASHQIGLDADIWLTPMPQRTLSYQERETISATSMLDKSKFLTVDPSIWTPSHARLIMMAASYPQVERVFVNPAIKKKLCDTWRGDRAALGKVRPIYGHDYHFHIRIKCPPGSKGCKDQAVVPAGDGCDRSLAWWFTDEPWAKPKQKPGAKPPKPKFAKLADLPKACALVLNGPAPASEQEATYGTAYRAPAAIPAAATSIEAVIEAAGEAPLANIPVPSPRPGLQ
;
A
#
# COMPACT_ATOMS: atom_id res chain seq x y z
N MET A 1 -15.53 76.74 49.12
CA MET A 1 -16.45 77.29 48.08
C MET A 1 -16.09 76.56 46.78
N LYS A 2 -16.72 75.43 46.41
CA LYS A 2 -18.04 75.15 45.80
C LYS A 2 -18.25 75.75 44.39
N PHE A 3 -18.93 74.92 43.55
CA PHE A 3 -19.14 74.90 42.08
C PHE A 3 -18.01 74.24 41.29
N ASP A 4 -18.10 73.03 40.73
CA ASP A 4 -19.17 72.14 40.24
C ASP A 4 -19.85 72.49 38.90
N ALA A 5 -19.86 71.46 38.05
CA ALA A 5 -20.73 71.11 36.93
C ALA A 5 -20.54 71.75 35.53
N ARG A 6 -20.15 70.85 34.61
CA ARG A 6 -20.77 70.63 33.28
C ARG A 6 -20.65 71.76 32.24
N ALA A 7 -19.60 71.70 31.42
CA ALA A 7 -19.70 71.88 29.95
C ALA A 7 -18.33 71.77 29.28
N ALA A 8 -17.81 70.56 29.07
CA ALA A 8 -16.81 70.31 28.02
C ALA A 8 -16.83 68.84 27.58
N LEU A 9 -18.04 68.27 27.49
CA LEU A 9 -18.26 67.03 26.78
C LEU A 9 -18.49 67.39 25.30
N ARG A 10 -17.43 67.38 24.48
CA ARG A 10 -17.49 67.04 23.05
C ARG A 10 -16.12 67.20 22.39
N ARG A 11 -15.69 66.11 21.76
CA ARG A 11 -14.56 65.97 20.82
C ARG A 11 -13.16 65.94 21.45
N CYS A 12 -12.81 64.77 21.95
CA CYS A 12 -11.53 64.12 21.59
C CYS A 12 -11.55 62.66 22.10
N GLY A 13 -12.52 61.89 21.61
CA GLY A 13 -12.49 60.44 21.71
C GLY A 13 -12.40 59.89 20.30
N SER A 14 -11.21 59.44 19.90
CA SER A 14 -10.93 58.51 18.78
C SER A 14 -9.50 58.70 18.28
N THR A 15 -8.51 58.32 19.07
CA THR A 15 -7.20 57.86 18.57
C THR A 15 -6.58 57.03 19.68
N VAL A 16 -5.96 55.91 19.34
CA VAL A 16 -5.34 54.93 20.25
C VAL A 16 -6.29 53.84 20.79
N LEU A 17 -6.97 53.11 19.90
CA LEU A 17 -7.23 51.66 20.10
C LEU A 17 -7.66 50.98 18.78
N ALA A 18 -6.82 51.01 17.74
CA ALA A 18 -7.12 50.31 16.49
C ALA A 18 -5.85 49.86 15.76
N LEU A 19 -4.93 49.18 16.45
CA LEU A 19 -3.75 48.63 15.79
C LEU A 19 -3.26 47.30 16.40
N ILE A 20 -4.16 46.37 16.79
CA ILE A 20 -3.74 45.00 17.18
C ILE A 20 -4.65 43.88 16.59
N MET A 21 -5.79 44.17 15.95
CA MET A 21 -6.70 43.13 15.41
C MET A 21 -6.66 42.96 13.88
N GLY A 22 -5.46 42.97 13.27
CA GLY A 22 -5.34 42.90 11.81
C GLY A 22 -4.35 41.88 11.23
N VAL A 23 -3.64 41.12 12.07
CA VAL A 23 -2.55 40.23 11.61
C VAL A 23 -2.67 38.86 12.26
N SER A 24 -3.74 38.13 11.99
CA SER A 24 -3.85 36.73 12.45
C SER A 24 -4.49 35.76 11.44
N LEU A 25 -4.81 36.22 10.22
CA LEU A 25 -5.47 35.37 9.22
C LEU A 25 -4.60 34.97 8.02
N VAL A 26 -3.32 35.37 7.97
CA VAL A 26 -2.43 35.07 6.82
C VAL A 26 -1.44 33.92 7.10
N SER A 27 -1.37 33.41 8.34
CA SER A 27 -0.38 32.37 8.71
C SER A 27 -0.85 30.93 8.52
N ALA A 28 -2.16 30.69 8.30
CA ALA A 28 -2.68 29.33 8.20
C ALA A 28 -2.40 28.65 6.84
N GLU A 29 -2.35 29.41 5.74
CA GLU A 29 -2.15 28.85 4.40
C GLU A 29 -0.68 28.54 4.09
N ALA A 30 0.27 29.28 4.69
CA ALA A 30 1.70 29.02 4.49
C ALA A 30 2.18 27.74 5.20
N ALA A 31 1.66 27.46 6.41
CA ALA A 31 2.05 26.27 7.19
C ALA A 31 1.61 24.94 6.57
N ALA A 32 0.55 24.94 5.74
CA ALA A 32 0.04 23.71 5.11
C ALA A 32 0.97 23.13 4.02
N ASN A 33 1.93 23.92 3.51
CA ASN A 33 2.88 23.48 2.48
C ASN A 33 4.21 22.92 3.01
N ASP A 34 4.49 23.05 4.31
CA ASP A 34 5.73 22.56 4.95
C ASP A 34 5.56 21.23 5.69
N ALA A 35 4.35 20.66 5.75
CA ALA A 35 4.14 19.35 6.37
C ALA A 35 4.91 18.25 5.58
N PRO A 36 5.67 17.38 6.26
CA PRO A 36 6.42 16.32 5.60
C PRO A 36 5.49 15.37 4.84
N PRO A 37 5.94 14.82 3.70
CA PRO A 37 5.20 13.80 2.96
C PRO A 37 4.76 12.64 3.86
N ALA A 38 3.58 12.08 3.59
CA ALA A 38 3.07 10.93 4.35
C ALA A 38 4.05 9.75 4.35
N LYS A 39 4.80 9.54 3.26
CA LYS A 39 5.82 8.49 3.20
C LYS A 39 6.93 8.62 4.25
N GLU A 40 7.30 9.85 4.63
CA GLU A 40 8.31 10.11 5.67
C GLU A 40 7.70 9.88 7.05
N LEU A 41 6.45 10.30 7.25
CA LEU A 41 5.71 10.08 8.49
C LEU A 41 5.53 8.58 8.80
N PHE A 42 5.04 7.80 7.82
CA PHE A 42 4.81 6.36 8.00
C PHE A 42 6.12 5.58 8.00
N GLY A 43 7.11 5.97 7.19
CA GLY A 43 8.43 5.34 7.15
C GLY A 43 9.28 5.53 8.41
N ALA A 44 8.95 6.50 9.25
CA ALA A 44 9.62 6.74 10.53
C ALA A 44 9.04 5.91 11.70
N LYS A 45 8.06 5.03 11.46
CA LYS A 45 7.46 4.20 12.51
C LYS A 45 8.11 2.84 12.54
N ASP A 46 8.67 2.45 13.69
CA ASP A 46 9.32 1.15 13.87
C ASP A 46 8.34 0.04 14.24
N LEU A 47 7.24 0.39 14.90
CA LEU A 47 6.26 -0.54 15.46
C LEU A 47 4.83 -0.21 14.99
N PRO A 48 3.95 -1.23 14.93
CA PRO A 48 2.56 -1.03 14.54
C PRO A 48 1.82 -0.20 15.58
N MET A 49 0.60 0.22 15.24
CA MET A 49 -0.33 0.70 16.26
C MET A 49 -0.84 -0.50 17.07
N GLN A 50 -0.78 -0.42 18.40
CA GLN A 50 -1.42 -1.37 19.31
C GLN A 50 -2.94 -1.15 19.25
N ALA A 51 -3.60 -1.92 18.40
CA ALA A 51 -5.04 -1.87 18.16
C ALA A 51 -5.52 -3.21 17.59
N ALA A 52 -6.85 -3.38 17.49
CA ALA A 52 -7.41 -4.43 16.66
C ALA A 52 -6.95 -4.27 15.19
N PRO A 53 -6.63 -5.35 14.48
CA PRO A 53 -6.23 -5.29 13.09
C PRO A 53 -7.30 -4.66 12.19
N ALA A 54 -6.94 -3.64 11.42
CA ALA A 54 -7.83 -3.00 10.47
C ALA A 54 -7.07 -2.34 9.31
N SER A 55 -7.53 -2.63 8.09
CA SER A 55 -7.05 -2.00 6.85
C SER A 55 -7.95 -0.83 6.49
N PHE A 56 -7.38 0.35 6.29
CA PHE A 56 -8.12 1.57 5.95
C PHE A 56 -7.74 2.11 4.58
N GLY A 57 -8.73 2.42 3.75
CA GLY A 57 -8.54 3.01 2.42
C GLY A 57 -8.32 1.97 1.32
N PHE A 58 -7.54 2.36 0.32
CA PHE A 58 -7.21 1.54 -0.85
C PHE A 58 -5.74 1.09 -0.78
N TYR A 59 -5.39 0.04 -1.50
CA TYR A 59 -4.06 -0.58 -1.48
C TYR A 59 -2.89 0.41 -1.68
N SER A 60 -3.10 1.49 -2.44
CA SER A 60 -2.14 2.58 -2.71
C SER A 60 -2.51 3.94 -2.09
N LYS A 61 -3.49 3.95 -1.18
CA LYS A 61 -3.95 5.16 -0.51
C LYS A 61 -4.64 4.78 0.80
N GLY A 62 -3.85 4.47 1.82
CA GLY A 62 -4.38 3.90 3.06
C GLY A 62 -3.36 3.75 4.19
N CYS A 63 -3.75 3.02 5.23
CA CYS A 63 -2.92 2.68 6.37
C CYS A 63 -3.39 1.37 7.02
N LEU A 64 -2.61 0.85 7.97
CA LEU A 64 -2.84 -0.39 8.69
C LEU A 64 -2.77 -0.17 10.20
N ALA A 65 -3.86 -0.43 10.91
CA ALA A 65 -3.87 -0.55 12.38
C ALA A 65 -3.69 -2.01 12.79
N GLY A 66 -3.06 -2.26 13.95
CA GLY A 66 -2.93 -3.62 14.50
C GLY A 66 -2.19 -4.58 13.57
N GLY A 67 -1.28 -4.07 12.73
CA GLY A 67 -0.47 -4.88 11.84
C GLY A 67 0.42 -5.85 12.62
N VAL A 68 0.60 -7.05 12.08
CA VAL A 68 1.45 -8.09 12.66
C VAL A 68 2.59 -8.40 11.73
N ALA A 69 3.77 -8.65 12.30
CA ALA A 69 4.93 -9.06 11.53
C ALA A 69 4.92 -10.58 11.30
N ILE A 70 5.20 -11.05 10.10
CA ILE A 70 5.55 -12.47 9.91
C ILE A 70 6.94 -12.72 10.51
N PRO A 71 7.21 -13.82 11.23
CA PRO A 71 8.56 -14.14 11.69
C PRO A 71 9.60 -14.02 10.58
N THR A 72 10.80 -13.53 10.91
CA THR A 72 11.89 -13.37 9.93
C THR A 72 12.24 -14.68 9.24
N ASP A 73 12.01 -15.78 9.94
CA ASP A 73 12.30 -17.15 9.55
C ASP A 73 11.12 -18.04 9.89
N GLY A 74 10.83 -18.95 8.97
CA GLY A 74 9.97 -20.09 9.23
C GLY A 74 10.52 -21.34 8.55
N PRO A 75 9.88 -22.49 8.77
CA PRO A 75 10.34 -23.77 8.21
C PRO A 75 10.43 -23.77 6.68
N THR A 76 9.63 -22.92 6.02
CA THR A 76 9.47 -22.90 4.56
C THR A 76 9.60 -21.49 3.97
N TRP A 77 10.09 -20.50 4.74
CA TRP A 77 10.32 -19.14 4.24
C TRP A 77 11.46 -18.41 4.95
N GLN A 78 11.97 -17.36 4.29
CA GLN A 78 12.88 -16.37 4.86
C GLN A 78 12.51 -14.97 4.38
N ALA A 79 12.40 -14.01 5.30
CA ALA A 79 12.17 -12.60 4.96
C ALA A 79 13.46 -11.94 4.49
N MET A 80 13.36 -11.14 3.43
CA MET A 80 14.48 -10.44 2.77
C MET A 80 14.45 -8.94 3.10
N ARG A 81 15.59 -8.26 2.95
CA ARG A 81 15.71 -6.80 3.18
C ARG A 81 15.13 -6.37 4.54
N LEU A 82 15.53 -7.07 5.60
CA LEU A 82 15.05 -6.88 6.98
C LEU A 82 15.23 -5.43 7.44
N SER A 83 16.30 -4.76 7.00
CA SER A 83 16.58 -3.35 7.30
C SER A 83 15.47 -2.38 6.88
N ARG A 84 14.63 -2.77 5.91
CA ARG A 84 13.52 -1.93 5.43
C ARG A 84 12.34 -1.88 6.39
N ASN A 85 12.26 -2.81 7.35
CA ASN A 85 11.14 -2.96 8.27
C ASN A 85 9.77 -3.10 7.58
N ARG A 86 9.67 -4.01 6.59
CA ARG A 86 8.49 -4.16 5.71
C ARG A 86 7.77 -5.52 5.78
N ARG A 87 8.01 -6.29 6.83
CA ARG A 87 7.40 -7.63 7.01
C ARG A 87 6.08 -7.62 7.77
N TRP A 88 5.40 -6.48 7.81
CA TRP A 88 4.14 -6.28 8.54
C TRP A 88 2.96 -6.44 7.62
N GLY A 89 1.86 -6.99 8.12
CA GLY A 89 0.64 -7.14 7.34
C GLY A 89 -0.59 -7.27 8.21
N HIS A 90 -1.76 -7.28 7.57
CA HIS A 90 -2.98 -7.71 8.22
C HIS A 90 -2.85 -9.21 8.55
N PRO A 91 -3.35 -9.72 9.69
CA PRO A 91 -3.22 -11.14 10.05
C PRO A 91 -3.72 -12.11 8.96
N ALA A 92 -4.79 -11.75 8.24
CA ALA A 92 -5.27 -12.52 7.10
C ALA A 92 -4.24 -12.68 5.97
N MET A 93 -3.40 -11.66 5.73
CA MET A 93 -2.32 -11.72 4.75
C MET A 93 -1.16 -12.57 5.25
N ILE A 94 -0.75 -12.39 6.50
CA ILE A 94 0.33 -13.18 7.09
C ILE A 94 -0.04 -14.67 7.14
N ALA A 95 -1.27 -15.00 7.54
CA ALA A 95 -1.78 -16.37 7.52
C ALA A 95 -1.82 -16.98 6.11
N LEU A 96 -2.11 -16.18 5.08
CA LEU A 96 -2.07 -16.64 3.70
C LEU A 96 -0.64 -16.94 3.26
N ILE A 97 0.33 -16.07 3.59
CA ILE A 97 1.74 -16.26 3.22
C ILE A 97 2.33 -17.48 3.90
N GLU A 98 2.06 -17.67 5.20
CA GLU A 98 2.47 -18.87 5.94
C GLU A 98 1.88 -20.13 5.32
N ARG A 99 0.57 -20.18 5.08
CA ARG A 99 -0.03 -21.35 4.39
C ARG A 99 0.56 -21.57 3.01
N PHE A 100 0.79 -20.49 2.25
CA PHE A 100 1.35 -20.57 0.91
C PHE A 100 2.79 -21.09 0.90
N SER A 101 3.62 -20.73 1.89
CA SER A 101 4.98 -21.24 1.98
C SER A 101 5.02 -22.75 2.23
N HIS A 102 4.16 -23.26 3.12
CA HIS A 102 3.97 -24.69 3.35
C HIS A 102 3.45 -25.41 2.09
N ASP A 103 2.37 -24.91 1.51
CA ASP A 103 1.76 -25.49 0.31
C ASP A 103 2.74 -25.54 -0.88
N ALA A 104 3.57 -24.50 -1.05
CA ALA A 104 4.56 -24.45 -2.11
C ALA A 104 5.59 -25.59 -2.00
N VAL A 105 6.04 -25.90 -0.78
CA VAL A 105 6.94 -27.03 -0.53
C VAL A 105 6.21 -28.35 -0.74
N GLU A 106 5.10 -28.55 -0.04
CA GLU A 106 4.41 -29.84 0.05
C GLU A 106 3.73 -30.28 -1.25
N LYS A 107 3.12 -29.34 -1.98
CA LYS A 107 2.25 -29.68 -3.12
C LYS A 107 2.94 -29.57 -4.47
N ILE A 108 3.99 -28.74 -4.60
CA ILE A 108 4.67 -28.51 -5.89
C ILE A 108 6.19 -28.64 -5.83
N GLY A 109 6.75 -28.97 -4.66
CA GLY A 109 8.19 -29.17 -4.46
C GLY A 109 9.00 -27.89 -4.60
N TRP A 110 8.40 -26.71 -4.39
CA TRP A 110 9.15 -25.46 -4.38
C TRP A 110 10.02 -25.39 -3.11
N PRO A 111 11.30 -24.98 -3.16
CA PRO A 111 12.22 -25.12 -2.01
C PRO A 111 11.89 -24.29 -0.76
N GLY A 112 10.92 -23.39 -0.84
CA GLY A 112 10.55 -22.40 0.17
C GLY A 112 10.51 -20.99 -0.40
N LEU A 113 9.92 -20.05 0.33
CA LEU A 113 9.70 -18.68 -0.14
C LEU A 113 10.77 -17.71 0.38
N LEU A 114 11.30 -16.88 -0.52
CA LEU A 114 11.98 -15.66 -0.13
C LEU A 114 10.97 -14.51 -0.17
N LEU A 115 10.62 -13.97 1.00
CA LEU A 115 9.59 -12.94 1.14
C LEU A 115 10.21 -11.55 0.96
N GLY A 116 9.64 -10.77 0.05
CA GLY A 116 9.95 -9.35 -0.14
C GLY A 116 9.15 -8.45 0.78
N ASP A 117 8.73 -7.29 0.26
CA ASP A 117 7.99 -6.30 1.03
C ASP A 117 6.52 -6.76 1.21
N ILE A 118 5.97 -6.60 2.43
CA ILE A 118 4.54 -6.78 2.74
C ILE A 118 3.91 -5.41 3.01
N SER A 119 4.33 -4.75 4.08
CA SER A 119 3.92 -3.39 4.45
C SER A 119 4.83 -2.86 5.56
N GLN A 120 4.89 -1.54 5.70
CA GLN A 120 5.45 -0.89 6.90
C GLN A 120 4.58 -1.20 8.13
N PRO A 121 5.07 -0.99 9.37
CA PRO A 121 4.34 -1.38 10.59
C PRO A 121 2.94 -0.78 10.70
N ARG A 122 2.76 0.44 10.18
CA ARG A 122 1.48 1.16 10.18
C ARG A 122 0.89 1.32 8.79
N GLY A 123 1.39 0.58 7.81
CA GLY A 123 1.01 0.76 6.42
C GLY A 123 1.50 2.10 5.85
N GLY A 124 0.64 2.76 5.10
CA GLY A 124 0.93 4.07 4.53
C GLY A 124 1.89 4.05 3.34
N PRO A 125 2.04 5.20 2.65
CA PRO A 125 2.99 5.34 1.57
C PRO A 125 4.41 4.96 2.01
N MET A 126 5.13 4.20 1.18
CA MET A 126 6.50 3.78 1.47
C MET A 126 7.53 4.84 1.07
N LEU A 127 8.66 4.88 1.78
CA LEU A 127 9.81 5.73 1.43
C LEU A 127 10.33 5.48 0.01
N SER A 128 10.21 4.24 -0.47
CA SER A 128 10.75 3.77 -1.74
C SER A 128 10.02 2.51 -2.22
N GLY A 129 10.13 2.22 -3.52
CA GLY A 129 9.61 1.00 -4.11
C GLY A 129 8.15 1.14 -4.54
N HIS A 130 7.27 0.40 -3.87
CA HIS A 130 5.91 0.14 -4.34
C HIS A 130 4.97 1.32 -4.09
N ALA A 131 4.04 1.55 -5.03
CA ALA A 131 2.95 2.51 -4.83
C ALA A 131 1.84 1.96 -3.91
N SER A 132 1.67 0.62 -3.86
CA SER A 132 0.72 -0.08 -3.00
C SER A 132 1.35 -0.51 -1.66
N HIS A 133 0.95 -1.64 -1.06
CA HIS A 133 1.43 -2.13 0.24
C HIS A 133 1.07 -1.24 1.44
N GLN A 134 0.09 -0.34 1.27
CA GLN A 134 -0.23 0.64 2.31
C GLN A 134 -1.20 0.13 3.37
N ILE A 135 -1.88 -0.99 3.13
CA ILE A 135 -2.99 -1.47 3.99
C ILE A 135 -2.77 -2.89 4.51
N GLY A 136 -1.57 -3.46 4.35
CA GLY A 136 -1.23 -4.79 4.86
C GLY A 136 -1.87 -5.98 4.13
N LEU A 137 -2.32 -5.80 2.89
CA LEU A 137 -3.00 -6.82 2.08
C LEU A 137 -2.24 -7.16 0.77
N ASP A 138 -0.99 -6.74 0.68
CA ASP A 138 -0.08 -6.95 -0.44
C ASP A 138 1.21 -7.64 0.06
N ALA A 139 1.82 -8.51 -0.75
CA ALA A 139 3.13 -9.09 -0.46
C ALA A 139 3.87 -9.48 -1.72
N ASP A 140 5.17 -9.20 -1.73
CA ASP A 140 6.07 -9.65 -2.79
C ASP A 140 6.71 -10.98 -2.43
N ILE A 141 6.74 -11.90 -3.39
CA ILE A 141 7.41 -13.18 -3.28
C ILE A 141 8.44 -13.26 -4.40
N TRP A 142 9.70 -13.46 -4.04
CA TRP A 142 10.75 -13.59 -5.04
C TRP A 142 10.56 -14.87 -5.85
N LEU A 143 10.90 -14.79 -7.14
CA LEU A 143 10.93 -15.96 -8.03
C LEU A 143 12.25 -16.75 -7.88
N THR A 144 13.23 -16.21 -7.16
CA THR A 144 14.44 -16.93 -6.76
C THR A 144 14.09 -18.02 -5.74
N PRO A 145 14.44 -19.29 -5.98
CA PRO A 145 14.22 -20.36 -5.00
C PRO A 145 14.97 -20.11 -3.69
N MET A 146 14.34 -20.42 -2.56
CA MET A 146 14.99 -20.34 -1.26
C MET A 146 16.13 -21.38 -1.15
N PRO A 147 17.33 -21.00 -0.68
CA PRO A 147 18.42 -21.95 -0.48
C PRO A 147 18.12 -22.92 0.66
N GLN A 148 18.73 -24.11 0.63
CA GLN A 148 18.64 -25.14 1.69
C GLN A 148 19.48 -24.80 2.93
N ARG A 149 19.45 -23.53 3.33
CA ARG A 149 20.09 -23.01 4.55
C ARG A 149 19.47 -21.67 4.92
N THR A 150 19.62 -21.29 6.18
CA THR A 150 19.29 -19.94 6.62
C THR A 150 20.32 -18.95 6.08
N LEU A 151 19.84 -17.88 5.44
CA LEU A 151 20.63 -16.73 5.02
C LEU A 151 20.91 -15.85 6.25
N SER A 152 22.15 -15.39 6.37
CA SER A 152 22.51 -14.36 7.33
C SER A 152 21.80 -13.03 7.04
N TYR A 153 21.78 -12.13 8.02
CA TYR A 153 21.24 -10.78 7.84
C TYR A 153 21.89 -10.06 6.63
N GLN A 154 23.23 -10.06 6.56
CA GLN A 154 23.99 -9.41 5.47
C GLN A 154 23.62 -9.98 4.10
N GLU A 155 23.46 -11.30 3.98
CA GLU A 155 23.06 -11.94 2.72
C GLU A 155 21.65 -11.51 2.30
N ARG A 156 20.71 -11.41 3.25
CA ARG A 156 19.35 -10.94 2.97
C ARG A 156 19.30 -9.48 2.50
N GLU A 157 20.28 -8.67 2.86
CA GLU A 157 20.39 -7.29 2.40
C GLU A 157 21.02 -7.18 1.00
N THR A 158 21.92 -8.09 0.65
CA THR A 158 22.83 -7.93 -0.50
C THR A 158 22.56 -8.87 -1.67
N ILE A 159 22.01 -10.07 -1.44
CA ILE A 159 21.66 -11.00 -2.52
C ILE A 159 20.64 -10.31 -3.45
N SER A 160 20.87 -10.39 -4.75
CA SER A 160 19.93 -9.89 -5.75
C SER A 160 18.95 -10.97 -6.16
N ALA A 161 17.69 -10.60 -6.33
CA ALA A 161 16.70 -11.48 -6.92
C ALA A 161 17.04 -11.74 -8.40
N THR A 162 16.72 -12.94 -8.87
CA THR A 162 16.97 -13.37 -10.24
C THR A 162 15.82 -12.89 -11.12
N SER A 163 16.11 -12.06 -12.14
CA SER A 163 15.10 -11.71 -13.15
C SER A 163 14.81 -12.92 -14.04
N MET A 164 13.53 -13.13 -14.34
CA MET A 164 13.07 -14.16 -15.26
C MET A 164 13.18 -13.75 -16.73
N LEU A 165 13.67 -12.53 -17.04
CA LEU A 165 13.76 -12.03 -18.41
C LEU A 165 15.15 -12.23 -19.02
N ASP A 166 15.15 -12.51 -20.32
CA ASP A 166 16.33 -12.37 -21.16
C ASP A 166 16.55 -10.88 -21.42
N LYS A 167 17.57 -10.30 -20.77
CA LYS A 167 17.87 -8.86 -20.87
C LYS A 167 18.28 -8.39 -22.26
N SER A 168 18.60 -9.32 -23.18
CA SER A 168 18.93 -9.00 -24.57
C SER A 168 17.70 -8.88 -25.48
N LYS A 169 16.50 -9.25 -24.99
CA LYS A 169 15.27 -9.30 -25.77
C LYS A 169 14.14 -8.53 -25.09
N PHE A 170 13.30 -7.91 -25.91
CA PHE A 170 12.12 -7.22 -25.41
C PHE A 170 11.10 -8.22 -24.83
N LEU A 171 10.66 -8.00 -23.59
CA LEU A 171 9.62 -8.75 -22.88
C LEU A 171 9.64 -10.26 -23.14
N THR A 172 10.82 -10.86 -23.03
CA THR A 172 11.02 -12.29 -23.27
C THR A 172 11.53 -12.95 -22.00
N VAL A 173 10.87 -14.04 -21.60
CA VAL A 173 11.33 -14.88 -20.49
C VAL A 173 12.58 -15.64 -20.89
N ASP A 174 13.61 -15.65 -20.04
CA ASP A 174 14.83 -16.41 -20.23
C ASP A 174 14.55 -17.92 -20.02
N PRO A 175 14.67 -18.77 -21.07
CA PRO A 175 14.39 -20.19 -20.96
C PRO A 175 15.43 -20.96 -20.14
N SER A 176 16.62 -20.40 -19.89
CA SER A 176 17.65 -21.02 -19.05
C SER A 176 17.38 -20.87 -17.56
N ILE A 177 16.55 -19.89 -17.17
CA ILE A 177 16.17 -19.61 -15.78
C ILE A 177 14.76 -20.12 -15.49
N TRP A 178 13.81 -19.86 -16.40
CA TRP A 178 12.42 -20.20 -16.18
C TRP A 178 12.15 -21.70 -16.24
N THR A 179 11.48 -22.21 -15.22
CA THR A 179 11.07 -23.63 -15.13
C THR A 179 9.56 -23.76 -14.93
N PRO A 180 8.95 -24.93 -15.24
CA PRO A 180 7.55 -25.19 -14.93
C PRO A 180 7.17 -25.00 -13.45
N SER A 181 8.13 -25.12 -12.52
CA SER A 181 7.90 -24.89 -11.09
C SER A 181 7.55 -23.42 -10.79
N HIS A 182 8.14 -22.46 -11.50
CA HIS A 182 7.77 -21.04 -11.38
C HIS A 182 6.32 -20.80 -11.78
N ALA A 183 5.87 -21.46 -12.87
CA ALA A 183 4.48 -21.39 -13.29
C ALA A 183 3.53 -21.96 -12.23
N ARG A 184 3.87 -23.14 -11.66
CA ARG A 184 3.08 -23.75 -10.58
C ARG A 184 3.00 -22.87 -9.34
N LEU A 185 4.10 -22.21 -8.95
CA LEU A 185 4.15 -21.30 -7.81
C LEU A 185 3.18 -20.12 -7.98
N ILE A 186 3.24 -19.43 -9.13
CA ILE A 186 2.37 -18.28 -9.41
C ILE A 186 0.89 -18.73 -9.50
N MET A 187 0.62 -19.84 -10.17
CA MET A 187 -0.75 -20.34 -10.32
C MET A 187 -1.34 -20.85 -9.00
N MET A 188 -0.52 -21.42 -8.11
CA MET A 188 -0.92 -21.75 -6.75
C MET A 188 -1.26 -20.50 -5.94
N ALA A 189 -0.43 -19.46 -6.00
CA ALA A 189 -0.76 -18.19 -5.33
C ALA A 189 -2.11 -17.63 -5.82
N ALA A 190 -2.37 -17.68 -7.13
CA ALA A 190 -3.64 -17.21 -7.71
C ALA A 190 -4.85 -18.08 -7.31
N SER A 191 -4.66 -19.36 -7.00
CA SER A 191 -5.77 -20.29 -6.74
C SER A 191 -6.47 -20.05 -5.40
N TYR A 192 -5.80 -19.40 -4.43
CA TYR A 192 -6.43 -19.09 -3.15
C TYR A 192 -7.66 -18.19 -3.31
N PRO A 193 -8.78 -18.49 -2.63
CA PRO A 193 -10.02 -17.70 -2.74
C PRO A 193 -9.88 -16.28 -2.17
N GLN A 194 -8.97 -16.09 -1.21
CA GLN A 194 -8.64 -14.79 -0.62
C GLN A 194 -7.86 -13.90 -1.60
N VAL A 195 -7.09 -14.51 -2.52
CA VAL A 195 -6.27 -13.76 -3.49
C VAL A 195 -7.17 -13.16 -4.56
N GLU A 196 -7.07 -11.84 -4.70
CA GLU A 196 -7.78 -11.05 -5.70
C GLU A 196 -6.95 -10.94 -6.99
N ARG A 197 -5.65 -10.64 -6.86
CA ARG A 197 -4.72 -10.49 -7.99
C ARG A 197 -3.34 -11.02 -7.65
N VAL A 198 -2.65 -11.49 -8.68
CA VAL A 198 -1.21 -11.74 -8.66
C VAL A 198 -0.59 -10.91 -9.76
N PHE A 199 0.25 -9.93 -9.45
CA PHE A 199 0.90 -9.10 -10.46
C PHE A 199 2.26 -9.66 -10.85
N VAL A 200 2.52 -9.71 -12.15
CA VAL A 200 3.74 -10.24 -12.76
C VAL A 200 4.14 -9.38 -13.96
N ASN A 201 5.37 -9.52 -14.43
CA ASN A 201 5.78 -8.95 -15.71
C ASN A 201 4.90 -9.45 -16.88
N PRO A 202 4.64 -8.64 -17.94
CA PRO A 202 3.89 -9.08 -19.11
C PRO A 202 4.46 -10.33 -19.80
N ALA A 203 5.79 -10.47 -19.84
CA ALA A 203 6.45 -11.64 -20.41
C ALA A 203 6.13 -12.94 -19.63
N ILE A 204 6.09 -12.85 -18.29
CA ILE A 204 5.72 -13.97 -17.41
C ILE A 204 4.25 -14.33 -17.64
N LYS A 205 3.36 -13.33 -17.70
CA LYS A 205 1.95 -13.57 -18.02
C LYS A 205 1.78 -14.24 -19.39
N LYS A 206 2.50 -13.78 -20.41
CA LYS A 206 2.51 -14.41 -21.74
C LYS A 206 3.03 -15.85 -21.68
N LYS A 207 4.14 -16.10 -20.97
CA LYS A 207 4.68 -17.46 -20.79
C LYS A 207 3.66 -18.39 -20.14
N LEU A 208 2.92 -17.93 -19.12
CA LEU A 208 1.82 -18.68 -18.52
C LEU A 208 0.70 -18.96 -19.53
N CYS A 209 0.26 -17.95 -20.30
CA CYS A 209 -0.75 -18.12 -21.33
C CYS A 209 -0.37 -19.20 -22.35
N ASP A 210 0.88 -19.14 -22.83
CA ASP A 210 1.41 -20.03 -23.87
C ASP A 210 1.62 -21.47 -23.37
N THR A 211 2.07 -21.65 -22.12
CA THR A 211 2.62 -22.93 -21.65
C THR A 211 1.87 -23.59 -20.49
N TRP A 212 1.01 -22.86 -19.75
CA TRP A 212 0.23 -23.46 -18.68
C TRP A 212 -0.84 -24.40 -19.23
N ARG A 213 -0.86 -25.64 -18.72
CA ARG A 213 -1.79 -26.71 -19.09
C ARG A 213 -2.68 -27.19 -17.94
N GLY A 214 -2.50 -26.63 -16.73
CA GLY A 214 -3.37 -26.92 -15.59
C GLY A 214 -4.66 -26.10 -15.62
N ASP A 215 -5.36 -26.05 -14.49
CA ASP A 215 -6.58 -25.24 -14.35
C ASP A 215 -6.30 -23.76 -14.62
N ARG A 216 -7.11 -23.17 -15.50
CA ARG A 216 -7.01 -21.76 -15.94
C ARG A 216 -8.02 -20.85 -15.25
N ALA A 217 -8.90 -21.37 -14.40
CA ALA A 217 -9.93 -20.58 -13.71
C ALA A 217 -9.33 -19.39 -12.92
N ALA A 218 -8.15 -19.58 -12.34
CA ALA A 218 -7.43 -18.53 -11.61
C ALA A 218 -6.49 -17.68 -12.50
N LEU A 219 -6.25 -18.06 -13.76
CA LEU A 219 -5.27 -17.39 -14.62
C LEU A 219 -5.66 -15.92 -14.87
N GLY A 220 -6.96 -15.61 -14.93
CA GLY A 220 -7.46 -14.23 -15.04
C GLY A 220 -6.96 -13.30 -13.93
N LYS A 221 -6.75 -13.82 -12.71
CA LYS A 221 -6.20 -13.07 -11.56
C LYS A 221 -4.73 -12.71 -11.73
N VAL A 222 -3.99 -13.42 -12.58
CA VAL A 222 -2.59 -13.10 -12.88
C VAL A 222 -2.58 -11.92 -13.85
N ARG A 223 -2.15 -10.75 -13.38
CA ARG A 223 -2.24 -9.47 -14.10
C ARG A 223 -0.86 -8.94 -14.48
N PRO A 224 -0.65 -8.55 -15.76
CA PRO A 224 0.59 -7.91 -16.18
C PRO A 224 0.74 -6.52 -15.56
N ILE A 225 1.95 -6.18 -15.13
CA ILE A 225 2.36 -4.84 -14.69
C ILE A 225 3.85 -4.61 -14.98
N TYR A 226 4.28 -3.35 -15.10
CA TYR A 226 5.68 -2.97 -15.25
C TYR A 226 6.58 -3.57 -14.13
N GLY A 227 7.83 -3.91 -14.46
CA GLY A 227 8.73 -4.58 -13.52
C GLY A 227 8.29 -6.02 -13.24
N HIS A 228 8.27 -6.43 -11.97
CA HIS A 228 7.76 -7.74 -11.50
C HIS A 228 8.30 -8.94 -12.30
N ASP A 229 9.57 -8.85 -12.68
CA ASP A 229 10.29 -9.88 -13.43
C ASP A 229 11.13 -10.78 -12.54
N TYR A 230 11.49 -10.34 -11.34
CA TYR A 230 12.22 -11.13 -10.34
C TYR A 230 11.38 -11.52 -9.11
N HIS A 231 10.16 -10.98 -9.00
CA HIS A 231 9.19 -11.29 -7.96
C HIS A 231 7.78 -11.21 -8.56
N PHE A 232 6.82 -11.84 -7.89
CA PHE A 232 5.41 -11.61 -8.13
C PHE A 232 4.77 -10.99 -6.88
N HIS A 233 3.76 -10.16 -7.12
CA HIS A 233 3.05 -9.44 -6.07
C HIS A 233 1.71 -10.11 -5.84
N ILE A 234 1.44 -10.59 -4.63
CA ILE A 234 0.14 -11.10 -4.21
C ILE A 234 -0.68 -9.98 -3.60
N ARG A 235 -1.96 -9.86 -4.01
CA ARG A 235 -2.96 -9.01 -3.37
C ARG A 235 -4.13 -9.85 -2.90
N ILE A 236 -4.51 -9.72 -1.64
CA ILE A 236 -5.73 -10.33 -1.10
C ILE A 236 -6.87 -9.30 -1.03
N LYS A 237 -8.11 -9.78 -1.07
CA LYS A 237 -9.32 -8.97 -0.90
C LYS A 237 -9.36 -8.30 0.47
N CYS A 238 -10.18 -7.26 0.61
CA CYS A 238 -10.54 -6.75 1.94
C CYS A 238 -11.11 -7.89 2.81
N PRO A 239 -10.61 -8.10 4.04
CA PRO A 239 -11.16 -9.12 4.93
C PRO A 239 -12.65 -8.88 5.19
N PRO A 240 -13.47 -9.94 5.33
CA PRO A 240 -14.91 -9.80 5.61
C PRO A 240 -15.17 -8.89 6.82
N GLY A 241 -16.14 -7.98 6.70
CA GLY A 241 -16.50 -7.03 7.77
C GLY A 241 -15.60 -5.78 7.87
N SER A 242 -14.58 -5.64 7.02
CA SER A 242 -13.67 -4.48 7.04
C SER A 242 -14.31 -3.22 6.43
N LYS A 243 -15.15 -2.50 7.19
CA LYS A 243 -15.85 -1.29 6.71
C LYS A 243 -14.91 -0.19 6.18
N GLY A 244 -13.72 -0.07 6.75
CA GLY A 244 -12.72 0.93 6.35
C GLY A 244 -11.90 0.56 5.11
N CYS A 245 -12.00 -0.68 4.63
CA CYS A 245 -11.20 -1.19 3.51
C CYS A 245 -11.97 -1.06 2.20
N LYS A 246 -11.33 -0.50 1.17
CA LYS A 246 -11.93 -0.30 -0.14
C LYS A 246 -11.47 -1.38 -1.12
N ASP A 247 -12.42 -2.17 -1.60
CA ASP A 247 -12.18 -3.18 -2.63
C ASP A 247 -11.71 -2.56 -3.96
N GLN A 248 -11.00 -3.37 -4.74
CA GLN A 248 -10.69 -3.07 -6.13
C GLN A 248 -11.82 -3.57 -7.04
N ALA A 249 -11.93 -3.01 -8.24
CA ALA A 249 -12.88 -3.51 -9.24
C ALA A 249 -12.67 -5.01 -9.50
N VAL A 250 -13.74 -5.74 -9.82
CA VAL A 250 -13.63 -7.17 -10.13
C VAL A 250 -12.69 -7.43 -11.32
N VAL A 251 -11.97 -8.55 -11.27
CA VAL A 251 -11.17 -9.01 -12.39
C VAL A 251 -12.12 -9.38 -13.55
N PRO A 252 -11.90 -8.89 -14.78
CA PRO A 252 -12.70 -9.29 -15.93
C PRO A 252 -12.74 -10.80 -16.12
N ALA A 253 -13.87 -11.31 -16.61
CA ALA A 253 -14.02 -12.73 -16.91
C ALA A 253 -13.00 -13.19 -17.97
N GLY A 254 -12.62 -14.46 -17.90
CA GLY A 254 -11.62 -15.08 -18.77
C GLY A 254 -10.23 -15.17 -18.14
N ASP A 255 -9.28 -15.69 -18.90
CA ASP A 255 -7.92 -15.93 -18.43
C ASP A 255 -6.97 -14.73 -18.65
N GLY A 256 -7.45 -13.68 -19.32
CA GLY A 256 -6.69 -12.48 -19.63
C GLY A 256 -5.51 -12.73 -20.58
N CYS A 257 -5.61 -13.75 -21.44
CA CYS A 257 -4.66 -14.08 -22.52
C CYS A 257 -5.13 -13.55 -23.89
N ASP A 258 -5.82 -12.41 -23.88
CA ASP A 258 -6.49 -11.80 -25.04
C ASP A 258 -5.79 -10.48 -25.46
N ARG A 259 -6.53 -9.61 -26.16
CA ARG A 259 -6.06 -8.28 -26.59
C ARG A 259 -5.54 -7.42 -25.43
N SER A 260 -6.06 -7.61 -24.21
CA SER A 260 -5.57 -6.89 -23.03
C SER A 260 -4.13 -7.26 -22.67
N LEU A 261 -3.69 -8.49 -22.95
CA LEU A 261 -2.30 -8.88 -22.83
C LEU A 261 -1.48 -8.43 -24.04
N ALA A 262 -2.02 -8.57 -25.26
CA ALA A 262 -1.33 -8.19 -26.48
C ALA A 262 -0.92 -6.70 -26.50
N TRP A 263 -1.73 -5.82 -25.89
CA TRP A 263 -1.42 -4.40 -25.74
C TRP A 263 -0.04 -4.13 -25.10
N TRP A 264 0.38 -4.94 -24.12
CA TRP A 264 1.69 -4.81 -23.47
C TRP A 264 2.87 -5.03 -24.40
N PHE A 265 2.65 -5.69 -25.54
CA PHE A 265 3.66 -5.98 -26.56
C PHE A 265 3.61 -4.99 -27.74
N THR A 266 2.89 -3.88 -27.59
CA THR A 266 2.93 -2.72 -28.49
C THR A 266 3.84 -1.64 -27.93
N ASP A 267 4.17 -0.61 -28.72
CA ASP A 267 5.00 0.53 -28.26
C ASP A 267 4.27 1.45 -27.27
N GLU A 268 2.94 1.48 -27.30
CA GLU A 268 2.11 2.43 -26.54
C GLU A 268 2.37 2.41 -25.02
N PRO A 269 2.38 1.25 -24.31
CA PRO A 269 2.69 1.21 -22.88
C PRO A 269 4.11 1.66 -22.51
N TRP A 270 5.01 1.76 -23.48
CA TRP A 270 6.42 2.11 -23.27
C TRP A 270 6.75 3.50 -23.82
N ALA A 271 5.79 4.17 -24.44
CA ALA A 271 5.95 5.50 -24.98
C ALA A 271 6.23 6.51 -23.86
N LYS A 272 7.33 7.25 -23.98
CA LYS A 272 7.64 8.34 -23.05
C LYS A 272 6.59 9.45 -23.21
N PRO A 273 6.15 10.09 -22.11
CA PRO A 273 5.26 11.24 -22.20
C PRO A 273 5.87 12.31 -23.10
N LYS A 274 5.11 12.80 -24.09
CA LYS A 274 5.53 13.91 -24.95
C LYS A 274 5.67 15.17 -24.10
N GLN A 275 6.89 15.60 -23.81
CA GLN A 275 7.13 16.91 -23.20
C GLN A 275 7.00 17.98 -24.28
N LYS A 276 6.22 19.04 -24.01
CA LYS A 276 6.22 20.21 -24.89
C LYS A 276 7.62 20.84 -24.86
N PRO A 277 8.18 21.28 -26.01
CA PRO A 277 9.44 22.01 -26.01
C PRO A 277 9.39 23.19 -25.03
N GLY A 278 10.34 23.27 -24.11
CA GLY A 278 10.42 24.32 -23.09
C GLY A 278 9.57 24.11 -21.82
N ALA A 279 8.81 23.01 -21.71
CA ALA A 279 8.08 22.71 -20.47
C ALA A 279 9.05 22.30 -19.35
N LYS A 280 8.98 22.96 -18.20
CA LYS A 280 9.69 22.52 -17.00
C LYS A 280 9.13 21.15 -16.56
N PRO A 281 9.98 20.20 -16.13
CA PRO A 281 9.50 18.95 -15.56
C PRO A 281 8.52 19.23 -14.41
N PRO A 282 7.37 18.54 -14.34
CA PRO A 282 6.44 18.72 -13.24
C PRO A 282 7.14 18.36 -11.92
N LYS A 283 6.97 19.21 -10.89
CA LYS A 283 7.49 18.90 -9.56
C LYS A 283 6.81 17.62 -9.03
N PRO A 284 7.55 16.70 -8.38
CA PRO A 284 6.96 15.53 -7.75
C PRO A 284 5.92 15.97 -6.71
N LYS A 285 4.69 15.47 -6.82
CA LYS A 285 3.66 15.64 -5.80
C LYS A 285 3.64 14.39 -4.94
N PHE A 286 4.02 14.53 -3.67
CA PHE A 286 3.90 13.45 -2.70
C PHE A 286 2.59 13.60 -1.92
N ALA A 287 1.95 12.46 -1.63
CA ALA A 287 0.76 12.45 -0.79
C ALA A 287 1.11 13.00 0.61
N LYS A 288 0.28 13.90 1.10
CA LYS A 288 0.28 14.39 2.49
C LYS A 288 -0.62 13.51 3.34
N LEU A 289 -0.48 13.60 4.66
CA LEU A 289 -1.35 12.85 5.58
C LEU A 289 -2.84 13.19 5.36
N ALA A 290 -3.16 14.45 5.06
CA ALA A 290 -4.51 14.91 4.77
C ALA A 290 -5.10 14.30 3.49
N ASP A 291 -4.28 13.75 2.58
CA ASP A 291 -4.77 13.06 1.40
C ASP A 291 -5.26 11.64 1.73
N LEU A 292 -4.85 11.06 2.85
CA LEU A 292 -5.18 9.68 3.26
C LEU A 292 -6.54 9.62 4.00
N PRO A 293 -7.14 8.41 4.18
CA PRO A 293 -8.33 8.27 5.03
C PRO A 293 -8.12 8.90 6.41
N LYS A 294 -9.16 9.54 6.97
CA LYS A 294 -9.08 10.25 8.27
C LYS A 294 -8.52 9.37 9.39
N ALA A 295 -8.87 8.08 9.40
CA ALA A 295 -8.34 7.09 10.35
C ALA A 295 -6.80 7.01 10.36
N CYS A 296 -6.14 7.33 9.25
CA CYS A 296 -4.69 7.22 9.13
C CYS A 296 -3.91 8.21 10.00
N ALA A 297 -4.49 9.34 10.36
CA ALA A 297 -3.90 10.23 11.36
C ALA A 297 -3.91 9.59 12.76
N LEU A 298 -4.96 8.85 13.11
CA LEU A 298 -5.05 8.11 14.38
C LEU A 298 -4.08 6.92 14.37
N VAL A 299 -4.05 6.16 13.26
CA VAL A 299 -3.11 5.05 13.10
C VAL A 299 -1.67 5.52 13.25
N LEU A 300 -1.29 6.61 12.57
CA LEU A 300 0.07 7.15 12.63
C LEU A 300 0.51 7.57 14.03
N ASN A 301 -0.42 8.08 14.86
CA ASN A 301 -0.13 8.66 16.16
C ASN A 301 -0.51 7.76 17.36
N GLY A 302 -1.17 6.63 17.12
CA GLY A 302 -1.60 5.71 18.17
C GLY A 302 -0.44 5.04 18.93
N PRO A 303 -0.73 4.46 20.11
CA PRO A 303 0.28 3.78 20.93
C PRO A 303 0.89 2.60 20.17
N ALA A 304 2.14 2.27 20.48
CA ALA A 304 2.83 1.08 19.98
C ALA A 304 2.88 0.01 21.07
N PRO A 305 3.00 -1.29 20.70
CA PRO A 305 3.39 -2.32 21.67
C PRO A 305 4.77 -2.04 22.27
N ALA A 306 5.13 -2.72 23.36
CA ALA A 306 6.43 -2.50 24.00
C ALA A 306 7.60 -3.05 23.17
N SER A 307 7.33 -4.02 22.29
CA SER A 307 8.33 -4.59 21.40
C SER A 307 7.71 -5.17 20.13
N GLU A 308 8.58 -5.45 19.16
CA GLU A 308 8.23 -6.17 17.94
C GLU A 308 7.72 -7.60 18.21
N GLN A 309 8.25 -8.25 19.25
CA GLN A 309 7.89 -9.62 19.63
C GLN A 309 6.41 -9.72 20.03
N GLU A 310 5.86 -8.71 20.69
CA GLU A 310 4.44 -8.64 21.05
C GLU A 310 3.50 -8.52 19.85
N ALA A 311 4.02 -8.11 18.69
CA ALA A 311 3.27 -7.95 17.45
C ALA A 311 3.76 -8.89 16.32
N THR A 312 4.54 -9.91 16.65
CA THR A 312 4.97 -10.94 15.69
C THR A 312 3.97 -12.11 15.70
N TYR A 313 3.46 -12.45 14.53
CA TYR A 313 2.48 -13.51 14.30
C TYR A 313 3.01 -14.88 14.76
N GLY A 314 2.15 -15.69 15.38
CA GLY A 314 2.51 -16.99 15.97
C GLY A 314 2.30 -17.02 17.49
N THR A 315 3.07 -17.83 18.21
CA THR A 315 2.83 -18.20 19.63
C THR A 315 2.85 -17.03 20.63
N ALA A 316 3.41 -15.88 20.27
CA ALA A 316 3.38 -14.65 21.08
C ALA A 316 2.19 -13.72 20.73
N TYR A 317 1.64 -13.82 19.52
CA TYR A 317 0.52 -12.99 19.10
C TYR A 317 -0.77 -13.48 19.76
N ARG A 318 -1.24 -12.74 20.77
CA ARG A 318 -2.63 -12.78 21.19
C ARG A 318 -3.35 -11.68 20.43
N ALA A 319 -4.25 -12.05 19.52
CA ALA A 319 -5.21 -11.09 18.98
C ALA A 319 -5.84 -10.37 20.19
N PRO A 320 -5.74 -9.04 20.30
CA PRO A 320 -6.41 -8.35 21.40
C PRO A 320 -7.88 -8.72 21.34
N ALA A 321 -8.47 -9.03 22.50
CA ALA A 321 -9.90 -9.30 22.60
C ALA A 321 -10.64 -8.19 21.85
N ALA A 322 -11.60 -8.56 21.00
CA ALA A 322 -12.43 -7.59 20.31
C ALA A 322 -12.94 -6.61 21.36
N ILE A 323 -12.56 -5.34 21.21
CA ILE A 323 -13.03 -4.29 22.12
C ILE A 323 -14.57 -4.35 22.04
N PRO A 324 -15.28 -4.52 23.18
CA PRO A 324 -16.73 -4.55 23.17
C PRO A 324 -17.25 -3.33 22.42
N ALA A 325 -18.28 -3.53 21.59
CA ALA A 325 -18.89 -2.50 20.74
C ALA A 325 -19.38 -1.23 21.49
N ALA A 326 -19.20 -1.14 22.81
CA ALA A 326 -19.41 0.06 23.60
C ALA A 326 -18.21 1.04 23.56
N ALA A 327 -17.01 0.59 23.16
CA ALA A 327 -15.85 1.48 22.93
C ALA A 327 -15.63 1.81 21.44
N THR A 328 -16.59 1.46 20.57
CA THR A 328 -16.69 2.04 19.22
C THR A 328 -17.28 3.44 19.31
N SER A 329 -16.40 4.42 19.45
CA SER A 329 -16.69 5.77 18.99
C SER A 329 -15.44 6.39 18.37
N ILE A 330 -14.80 5.65 17.46
CA ILE A 330 -14.06 6.28 16.36
C ILE A 330 -15.04 6.49 15.21
N GLU A 331 -15.89 5.50 14.87
CA GLU A 331 -16.97 5.72 13.90
C GLU A 331 -18.07 6.67 14.40
N ALA A 332 -18.50 6.64 15.67
CA ALA A 332 -19.53 7.58 16.16
C ALA A 332 -19.05 9.05 16.17
N VAL A 333 -17.74 9.29 16.28
CA VAL A 333 -17.13 10.62 16.14
C VAL A 333 -17.00 11.01 14.65
N ILE A 334 -16.93 10.04 13.75
CA ILE A 334 -16.87 10.26 12.29
C ILE A 334 -18.27 10.43 11.69
N GLU A 335 -19.29 9.69 12.16
CA GLU A 335 -20.69 9.79 11.73
C GLU A 335 -21.35 11.09 12.21
N ALA A 336 -20.99 11.61 13.39
CA ALA A 336 -21.45 12.91 13.88
C ALA A 336 -20.96 14.11 13.02
N ALA A 337 -20.02 13.90 12.09
CA ALA A 337 -19.39 14.95 11.29
C ALA A 337 -19.64 14.81 9.77
N GLY A 338 -20.61 14.00 9.33
CA GLY A 338 -20.70 13.64 7.91
C GLY A 338 -22.07 13.23 7.38
N GLU A 339 -23.18 13.76 7.87
CA GLU A 339 -24.44 13.71 7.13
C GLU A 339 -24.57 14.92 6.20
N ALA A 340 -24.25 14.70 4.92
CA ALA A 340 -24.85 15.46 3.82
C ALA A 340 -24.88 14.55 2.57
N PRO A 341 -26.05 14.28 1.98
CA PRO A 341 -26.16 13.39 0.83
C PRO A 341 -25.73 14.15 -0.43
N LEU A 342 -24.69 13.68 -1.12
CA LEU A 342 -24.43 14.10 -2.50
C LEU A 342 -25.07 13.11 -3.46
N ALA A 343 -26.36 13.35 -3.71
CA ALA A 343 -26.97 13.04 -4.98
C ALA A 343 -26.33 13.89 -6.09
N ASN A 344 -26.30 13.35 -7.32
CA ASN A 344 -25.82 13.93 -8.58
C ASN A 344 -24.29 13.98 -8.78
N ILE A 345 -23.78 12.98 -9.50
CA ILE A 345 -22.49 13.06 -10.20
C ILE A 345 -22.77 13.44 -11.67
N PRO A 346 -22.40 14.65 -12.12
CA PRO A 346 -22.44 15.00 -13.55
C PRO A 346 -21.30 14.31 -14.30
N VAL A 347 -21.62 13.76 -15.47
CA VAL A 347 -20.65 13.23 -16.45
C VAL A 347 -19.89 14.40 -17.08
N PRO A 348 -18.53 14.43 -17.03
CA PRO A 348 -17.78 15.48 -17.72
C PRO A 348 -17.72 15.24 -19.23
N SER A 349 -18.13 16.25 -19.99
CA SER A 349 -17.97 16.36 -21.46
C SER A 349 -16.62 16.98 -21.85
N PRO A 350 -16.20 16.90 -23.13
CA PRO A 350 -14.85 17.27 -23.57
C PRO A 350 -14.53 18.77 -23.45
N ARG A 351 -13.23 19.05 -23.34
CA ARG A 351 -12.60 20.34 -23.08
C ARG A 351 -12.97 21.45 -24.10
N PRO A 352 -13.48 22.62 -23.69
CA PRO A 352 -13.43 23.82 -24.50
C PRO A 352 -12.06 24.52 -24.39
N GLY A 353 -11.65 25.14 -25.50
CA GLY A 353 -10.34 25.73 -25.70
C GLY A 353 -9.99 26.91 -24.79
N LEU A 354 -8.68 27.13 -24.73
CA LEU A 354 -7.97 28.19 -24.01
C LEU A 354 -8.47 29.60 -24.40
N GLN A 355 -8.67 30.43 -23.38
CA GLN A 355 -8.06 31.76 -23.31
C GLN A 355 -7.45 31.93 -21.92
#